data_AF-A0A933JHH3-F1
#
_entry.id   AF-A0A933JHH3-F1
#
_cell.length_a   1.000
_cell.length_b   1.000
_cell.length_c   1.000
_cell.angle_alpha   90.00
_cell.angle_beta   90.00
_cell.angle_gamma   90.00
#
_symmetry.space_group_name_H-M   'P 1'
#
loop_
_entity.id
_entity.type
_entity.pdbx_description
1 polymer ?
#
loop_
_entity_poly.entity_id
_entity_poly.type
_entity_poly.pdbx_seq_one_letter_code
_entity_poly.pdbx_strand_id
1 'polypeptide(L)'
;MHEHTFSVSSSQHRVLGKQVRLQLAADYVLKLTPAEASSLSFALVAVRNGISPEREIYMSPIASDGAFAGAVHDTGMSIAMPDGTLELDWAKVGKLAEMLASEI
;
A
#
# COMPACT_ATOMS: atom_id res chain seq x y z
N MET A 1 1.30 -12.13 19.54
CA MET A 1 0.92 -11.14 18.51
C MET A 1 1.91 -11.29 17.37
N HIS A 2 1.47 -11.74 16.20
CA HIS A 2 2.36 -11.80 15.03
C HIS A 2 2.55 -10.35 14.56
N GLU A 3 3.78 -9.85 14.54
CA GLU A 3 4.11 -8.58 13.90
C GLU A 3 3.85 -8.74 12.40
N HIS A 4 2.67 -8.31 11.96
CA HIS A 4 2.40 -8.27 10.53
C HIS A 4 3.23 -7.13 9.95
N THR A 5 4.24 -7.49 9.17
CA THR A 5 5.26 -6.57 8.67
C THR A 5 5.10 -6.45 7.17
N PHE A 6 4.86 -5.23 6.69
CA PHE A 6 4.96 -4.91 5.27
C PHE A 6 6.34 -4.34 4.96
N SER A 7 6.75 -4.40 3.69
CA SER A 7 7.96 -3.73 3.21
C SER A 7 7.74 -3.12 1.84
N VAL A 8 8.45 -2.04 1.56
CA VAL A 8 8.46 -1.37 0.26
C VAL A 8 9.90 -1.34 -0.24
N SER A 9 10.10 -1.63 -1.51
CA SER A 9 11.42 -1.56 -2.15
C SER A 9 11.28 -1.16 -3.61
N SER A 10 12.31 -0.57 -4.19
CA SER A 10 12.36 -0.29 -5.62
C SER A 10 13.14 -1.38 -6.38
N SER A 11 12.73 -1.62 -7.63
CA SER A 11 13.41 -2.52 -8.55
C SER A 11 13.33 -2.00 -9.98
N GLN A 12 14.35 -2.28 -10.80
CA GLN A 12 14.36 -1.91 -12.20
C GLN A 12 13.88 -3.08 -13.06
N HIS A 13 12.71 -2.95 -13.67
CA HIS A 13 12.23 -3.89 -14.68
C HIS A 13 12.77 -3.50 -16.07
N ARG A 14 13.19 -4.48 -16.86
CA ARG A 14 13.86 -4.24 -18.16
C ARG A 14 12.96 -3.51 -19.17
N VAL A 15 11.66 -3.83 -19.19
CA VAL A 15 10.70 -3.28 -20.17
C VAL A 15 9.82 -2.19 -19.55
N LEU A 16 9.46 -2.34 -18.28
CA LEU A 16 8.46 -1.48 -17.61
C LEU A 16 9.11 -0.34 -16.82
N GLY A 17 10.44 -0.25 -16.81
CA GLY A 17 11.15 0.77 -16.06
C GLY A 17 11.17 0.48 -14.56
N LYS A 18 11.29 1.55 -13.76
CA LYS A 18 11.31 1.47 -12.30
C LYS A 18 9.95 0.98 -11.78
N GLN A 19 9.98 0.05 -10.83
CA GLN A 19 8.82 -0.46 -10.12
C GLN A 19 9.03 -0.37 -8.63
N VAL A 20 7.98 0.02 -7.91
CA VAL A 20 7.91 -0.04 -6.46
C VAL A 20 7.19 -1.32 -6.07
N ARG A 21 7.88 -2.20 -5.34
CA ARG A 21 7.36 -3.46 -4.81
C ARG A 21 6.85 -3.24 -3.39
N LEU A 22 5.56 -3.40 -3.20
CA LEU A 22 4.90 -3.44 -1.90
C LEU A 22 4.62 -4.90 -1.52
N GLN A 23 5.33 -5.39 -0.51
CA GLN A 23 5.13 -6.73 0.08
C GLN A 23 4.24 -6.60 1.32
N LEU A 24 3.09 -7.26 1.31
CA LEU A 24 2.11 -7.23 2.42
C LEU A 24 2.08 -8.52 3.24
N ALA A 25 2.35 -9.66 2.58
CA ALA A 25 2.57 -10.98 3.16
C ALA A 25 3.60 -11.72 2.29
N ALA A 26 4.20 -12.83 2.74
CA ALA A 26 5.30 -13.51 2.03
C ALA A 26 4.99 -13.84 0.56
N ASP A 27 3.73 -14.13 0.25
CA ASP A 27 3.20 -14.49 -1.06
C ASP A 27 2.34 -13.39 -1.71
N TYR A 28 2.16 -12.24 -1.04
CA TYR A 28 1.36 -11.12 -1.56
C TYR A 28 2.22 -9.88 -1.84
N VAL A 29 2.52 -9.68 -3.12
CA VAL A 29 3.31 -8.57 -3.64
C VAL A 29 2.52 -7.79 -4.67
N LEU A 30 2.42 -6.48 -4.45
CA LEU A 30 1.94 -5.54 -5.46
C LEU A 30 3.13 -4.84 -6.11
N LYS A 31 3.15 -4.82 -7.43
CA LYS A 31 4.13 -4.05 -8.22
C LYS A 31 3.44 -2.80 -8.74
N LEU A 32 3.95 -1.66 -8.30
CA LEU A 32 3.43 -0.35 -8.64
C LEU A 32 4.41 0.34 -9.59
N THR A 33 3.89 1.09 -10.53
CA THR A 33 4.64 2.17 -11.18
C THR A 33 4.93 3.29 -10.16
N PRO A 34 5.90 4.18 -10.41
CA PRO A 34 6.18 5.31 -9.52
C PRO A 34 4.95 6.23 -9.35
N ALA A 35 4.14 6.40 -10.39
CA ALA A 35 2.90 7.19 -10.33
C ALA A 35 1.83 6.52 -9.45
N GLU A 36 1.65 5.20 -9.57
CA GLU A 36 0.73 4.44 -8.70
C GLU A 36 1.18 4.46 -7.24
N ALA A 37 2.48 4.27 -6.98
CA ALA A 37 3.04 4.37 -5.62
C ALA A 37 2.82 5.76 -5.01
N SER A 38 3.03 6.82 -5.79
CA SER A 38 2.73 8.21 -5.40
C SER A 38 1.26 8.40 -5.05
N SER A 39 0.38 7.91 -5.93
CA SER A 39 -1.07 8.06 -5.78
C SER A 39 -1.57 7.34 -4.53
N LEU A 40 -1.07 6.12 -4.28
CA LEU A 40 -1.39 5.35 -3.08
C LEU A 40 -0.85 6.03 -1.82
N SER A 41 0.40 6.53 -1.85
CA SER A 41 0.98 7.29 -0.73
C SER A 41 0.11 8.50 -0.35
N PHE A 42 -0.30 9.31 -1.34
CA PHE A 42 -1.17 10.46 -1.08
C PHE A 42 -2.54 10.07 -0.55
N ALA A 43 -3.16 9.01 -1.08
CA ALA A 43 -4.44 8.53 -0.59
C ALA A 43 -4.35 8.12 0.89
N LEU A 44 -3.30 7.37 1.26
CA LEU A 44 -3.04 6.95 2.64
C LEU A 44 -2.82 8.14 3.59
N VAL A 45 -2.06 9.15 3.16
CA VAL A 45 -1.87 10.39 3.92
C VAL A 45 -3.19 11.14 4.09
N ALA A 46 -3.99 11.23 3.03
CA ALA A 46 -5.24 11.99 3.04
C ALA A 46 -6.27 11.38 4.02
N VAL A 47 -6.45 10.06 4.02
CA VAL A 47 -7.37 9.39 4.94
C VAL A 47 -6.85 9.42 6.39
N ARG A 48 -5.55 9.17 6.59
CA ARG A 48 -4.92 9.22 7.93
C ARG A 48 -5.09 10.59 8.59
N ASN A 49 -4.89 11.65 7.82
CA ASN A 49 -4.95 13.02 8.35
C ASN A 49 -6.38 13.58 8.40
N GLY A 50 -7.40 12.78 8.06
CA GLY A 50 -8.80 13.24 8.01
C GLY A 50 -9.07 14.30 6.94
N ILE A 51 -8.20 14.42 5.93
CA ILE A 51 -8.37 15.34 4.80
C ILE A 51 -9.44 14.79 3.85
N SER A 52 -9.45 13.46 3.67
CA SER A 52 -10.45 12.74 2.89
C SER A 52 -11.42 11.98 3.82
N PRO A 53 -12.74 12.06 3.60
CA PRO A 53 -13.72 11.28 4.35
C PRO A 53 -13.89 9.85 3.81
N GLU A 54 -13.15 9.47 2.77
CA GLU A 54 -13.29 8.17 2.12
C GLU A 54 -13.04 7.00 3.08
N ARG A 55 -13.88 5.98 2.97
CA ARG A 55 -13.83 4.78 3.80
C ARG A 55 -13.18 3.58 3.13
N GLU A 56 -12.76 3.75 1.87
CA GLU A 56 -12.12 2.71 1.08
C GLU A 56 -11.05 3.31 0.15
N ILE A 57 -9.94 2.60 -0.01
CA ILE A 57 -8.92 2.87 -1.03
C ILE A 57 -8.77 1.62 -1.87
N TYR A 58 -9.10 1.72 -3.16
CA TYR A 58 -8.91 0.65 -4.13
C TYR A 58 -7.95 1.09 -5.24
N MET A 59 -7.02 0.20 -5.59
CA MET A 59 -6.12 0.36 -6.74
C MET A 59 -5.82 -0.99 -7.36
N SER A 60 -5.98 -1.11 -8.66
CA SER A 60 -5.56 -2.27 -9.45
C SER A 60 -4.31 -1.90 -10.26
N PRO A 61 -3.09 -2.15 -9.76
CA PRO A 61 -1.87 -1.69 -10.40
C PRO A 61 -1.62 -2.41 -11.72
N ILE A 62 -1.18 -1.68 -12.75
CA ILE A 62 -1.00 -2.24 -14.10
C ILE A 62 0.08 -3.33 -14.18
N ALA A 63 1.05 -3.30 -13.27
CA ALA A 63 2.17 -4.24 -13.24
C ALA A 63 1.98 -5.42 -12.27
N SER A 64 0.77 -5.56 -11.71
CA SER A 64 0.44 -6.51 -10.64
C SER A 64 -0.74 -7.39 -11.04
N ASP A 65 -0.71 -8.66 -10.65
CA ASP A 65 -1.84 -9.59 -10.81
C ASP A 65 -2.87 -9.47 -9.67
N GLY A 66 -2.53 -8.72 -8.61
CA GLY A 66 -3.39 -8.42 -7.47
C GLY A 66 -3.69 -6.93 -7.33
N ALA A 67 -4.66 -6.61 -6.47
CA ALA A 67 -5.11 -5.25 -6.20
C ALA A 67 -4.82 -4.82 -4.75
N PHE A 68 -4.59 -3.53 -4.55
CA PHE A 68 -4.68 -2.93 -3.23
C PHE A 68 -6.16 -2.65 -2.93
N ALA A 69 -6.67 -3.18 -1.83
CA ALA A 69 -8.00 -2.88 -1.32
C ALA A 69 -7.91 -2.66 0.19
N GLY A 70 -8.04 -1.41 0.63
CA GLY A 70 -7.96 -1.01 2.03
C GLY A 70 -9.28 -0.41 2.52
N ALA A 71 -9.83 -0.93 3.61
CA ALA A 71 -10.98 -0.35 4.30
C ALA A 71 -10.52 0.49 5.50
N VAL A 72 -11.03 1.71 5.59
CA VAL A 72 -10.61 2.72 6.56
C VAL A 72 -11.54 2.71 7.78
N HIS A 73 -10.96 2.48 8.95
CA HIS A 73 -11.64 2.41 10.24
C HIS A 73 -11.24 3.58 11.12
N ASP A 74 -11.96 3.81 12.22
CA ASP A 74 -11.66 4.94 13.10
C ASP A 74 -10.27 4.83 13.77
N THR A 75 -9.75 3.61 13.92
CA THR A 75 -8.46 3.32 14.56
C THR A 75 -7.33 3.00 13.57
N GLY A 76 -7.61 2.97 12.26
CA GLY A 76 -6.61 2.55 11.27
C GLY A 76 -7.21 2.11 9.95
N MET A 77 -6.60 1.11 9.33
CA MET A 77 -7.02 0.56 8.05
C MET A 77 -6.74 -0.94 7.99
N SER A 78 -7.64 -1.67 7.36
CA SER A 78 -7.52 -3.10 7.10
C SER A 78 -7.28 -3.33 5.60
N ILE A 79 -6.21 -4.03 5.21
CA ILE A 79 -5.89 -4.30 3.79
C ILE A 79 -6.24 -5.74 3.45
N ALA A 80 -7.06 -5.95 2.43
CA ALA A 80 -7.42 -7.28 1.96
C ALA A 80 -6.23 -8.00 1.32
N MET A 81 -6.07 -9.28 1.65
CA MET A 81 -5.08 -10.21 1.11
C MET A 81 -5.77 -11.53 0.75
N PRO A 82 -5.17 -12.40 -0.09
CA PRO A 82 -5.79 -13.67 -0.48
C PRO A 82 -6.24 -14.54 0.71
N ASP A 83 -5.43 -14.60 1.76
CA ASP A 83 -5.66 -15.46 2.93
C ASP A 83 -6.14 -14.70 4.18
N GLY A 84 -6.60 -13.44 4.02
CA GLY A 84 -7.16 -12.69 5.15
C GLY A 84 -6.98 -11.18 5.02
N THR A 85 -6.70 -10.53 6.15
CA THR A 85 -6.64 -9.07 6.23
C THR A 85 -5.47 -8.62 7.07
N LEU A 86 -4.74 -7.62 6.57
CA LEU A 86 -3.65 -6.98 7.28
C LEU A 86 -4.17 -5.74 8.01
N GLU A 87 -4.19 -5.81 9.33
CA GLU A 87 -4.61 -4.70 10.18
C GLU A 87 -3.45 -3.74 10.46
N LEU A 88 -3.66 -2.47 10.12
CA LEU A 88 -2.71 -1.38 10.34
C LEU A 88 -3.34 -0.30 11.22
N ASP A 89 -2.70 0.03 12.34
CA ASP A 89 -3.00 1.27 13.05
C ASP A 89 -2.53 2.49 12.24
N TRP A 90 -2.96 3.69 12.65
CA TRP A 90 -2.61 4.93 11.95
C TRP A 90 -1.11 5.22 11.86
N ALA A 91 -0.30 4.75 12.82
CA ALA A 91 1.15 4.93 12.76
C ALA A 91 1.75 4.08 11.63
N LYS A 92 1.28 2.84 11.49
CA LYS A 92 1.66 1.93 10.40
C LYS A 92 1.15 2.40 9.04
N VAL A 93 -0.06 2.94 8.95
CA VAL A 93 -0.57 3.57 7.71
C VAL A 93 0.33 4.72 7.28
N GLY A 94 0.73 5.58 8.23
CA GLY A 94 1.68 6.66 7.97
C GLY A 94 3.03 6.15 7.47
N LYS A 95 3.59 5.15 8.14
CA LYS A 95 4.85 4.51 7.73
C LYS A 95 4.78 3.90 6.33
N LEU A 96 3.67 3.23 5.99
CA LEU A 96 3.46 2.68 4.65
C LEU A 96 3.47 3.79 3.60
N ALA A 97 2.76 4.90 3.85
CA ALA A 97 2.72 6.04 2.94
C ALA A 97 4.10 6.67 2.73
N GLU A 98 4.87 6.84 3.81
CA GLU A 98 6.24 7.36 3.77
C GLU A 98 7.18 6.43 2.98
N MET A 99 7.12 5.12 3.23
CA MET A 99 7.93 4.12 2.51
C MET A 99 7.59 4.05 1.03
N LEU A 100 6.31 4.20 0.67
CA LEU A 100 5.90 4.30 -0.74
C LEU A 100 6.50 5.55 -1.39
N ALA A 101 6.47 6.69 -0.70
CA ALA A 101 7.00 7.95 -1.22
C ALA A 101 8.52 7.93 -1.40
N SER A 102 9.26 7.25 -0.51
CA SER A 102 10.73 7.21 -0.56
C SER A 102 11.29 6.34 -1.69
N GLU A 103 10.49 5.42 -2.23
CA GLU A 103 10.92 4.45 -3.25
C GLU A 103 10.58 4.88 -4.69
N ILE A 104 9.92 6.03 -4.88
CA ILE A 104 9.51 6.60 -6.19
C ILE A 104 10.72 7.09 -6.98
#